data_AF-A0AAE1RI98-F1
#
_entry.id   AF-A0AAE1RI98-F1
#
_cell.length_a   1.000
_cell.length_b   1.000
_cell.length_c   1.000
_cell.angle_alpha   90.00
_cell.angle_beta   90.00
_cell.angle_gamma   90.00
#
_symmetry.space_group_name_H-M   'P 1'
#
loop_
_entity.id
_entity.type
_entity.pdbx_description
1 polymer ?
#
loop_
_entity_poly.entity_id
_entity_poly.type
_entity_poly.pdbx_seq_one_letter_code
_entity_poly.pdbx_strand_id
1 'polypeptide(L)'
;MSFIRELENNGEFWEEEFERKNDQEFMKKNAQNLSKFDSFRMLRDLLVNLKQVILGTKLCLLFPAIPLAVLAQYYHFARPWSFAFSLLGLAPLAERISFLTEQIAHFTGPTVGGLLNATCGNATELIIAIFALYQRKIHVVKYSLLGSILSNLLLVLGSSLFCGGLANIKKEQRFDRKQADINSLLLLLGLLCHMLPLMYRLSLEPAINNNNVTTSLLGLSRVGSICMLIAYAAYLFFQLRTHRQLFESSEEDVEEDKVSQDDEAVIGFWSSFAWLIVMTITIALLSEYVVGTIEAASDSWGISVSFISLILLPIVGNAAEHAGSIIFALKNKLDISLGVALGSASQISMFVVPLCVIMGWIIGVDMDLDFSLLETGSLAFSIILIAFTLQDGTSHYMKGVVLCLAYCAIAACFFFHKLPININNNSSGSLTA
;
A
#
# COMPACT_ATOMS: atom_id res chain seq x y z
N MET A 1 14.11 -84.37 31.22
CA MET A 1 13.14 -83.28 31.48
C MET A 1 13.72 -81.87 31.31
N SER A 2 15.03 -81.61 31.44
CA SER A 2 15.55 -80.23 31.26
C SER A 2 15.60 -79.76 29.80
N PHE A 3 15.94 -80.65 28.85
CA PHE A 3 16.06 -80.30 27.43
C PHE A 3 14.74 -79.91 26.75
N ILE A 4 13.61 -80.47 27.22
CA ILE A 4 12.27 -80.16 26.67
C ILE A 4 11.80 -78.78 27.17
N ARG A 5 12.05 -78.43 28.44
CA ARG A 5 11.72 -77.10 28.98
C ARG A 5 12.54 -75.98 28.35
N GLU A 6 13.77 -76.25 27.93
CA GLU A 6 14.64 -75.27 27.30
C GLU A 6 14.23 -74.99 25.84
N LEU A 7 13.64 -75.97 25.15
CA LEU A 7 13.04 -75.79 23.83
C LEU A 7 11.69 -75.05 23.89
N GLU A 8 10.87 -75.33 24.91
CA GLU A 8 9.59 -74.62 25.15
C GLU A 8 9.83 -73.14 25.45
N ASN A 9 10.76 -72.81 26.37
CA ASN A 9 11.11 -71.43 26.70
C ASN A 9 11.72 -70.68 25.50
N ASN A 10 12.53 -71.36 24.68
CA ASN A 10 13.06 -70.74 23.46
C ASN A 10 11.94 -70.49 22.45
N GLY A 11 10.98 -71.42 22.30
CA GLY A 11 9.80 -71.26 21.45
C GLY A 11 8.97 -70.03 21.83
N GLU A 12 8.61 -69.90 23.10
CA GLU A 12 7.86 -68.74 23.62
C GLU A 12 8.64 -67.42 23.42
N PHE A 13 9.97 -67.43 23.63
CA PHE A 13 10.80 -66.25 23.40
C PHE A 13 10.81 -65.79 21.94
N TRP A 14 10.89 -66.73 20.99
CA TRP A 14 10.85 -66.42 19.56
C TRP A 14 9.47 -65.94 19.11
N GLU A 15 8.39 -66.46 19.71
CA GLU A 15 7.02 -66.04 19.44
C GLU A 15 6.78 -64.60 19.94
N GLU A 16 7.20 -64.28 21.17
CA GLU A 16 7.13 -62.91 21.72
C GLU A 16 8.00 -61.91 20.95
N GLU A 17 9.16 -62.33 20.43
CA GLU A 17 10.01 -61.44 19.62
C GLU A 17 9.44 -61.23 18.21
N PHE A 18 8.77 -62.23 17.64
CA PHE A 18 8.09 -62.12 16.35
C PHE A 18 6.84 -61.23 16.44
N GLU A 19 6.02 -61.37 17.49
CA GLU A 19 4.89 -60.49 17.75
C GLU A 19 5.35 -59.03 17.96
N ARG A 20 6.40 -58.80 18.77
CA ARG A 20 6.96 -57.45 18.98
C ARG A 20 7.46 -56.80 17.68
N LYS A 21 8.08 -57.57 16.77
CA LYS A 21 8.54 -57.06 15.47
C LYS A 21 7.37 -56.69 14.56
N ASN A 22 6.33 -57.51 14.51
CA ASN A 22 5.13 -57.22 13.72
C ASN A 22 4.38 -55.98 14.25
N ASP A 23 4.27 -55.83 15.57
CA ASP A 23 3.63 -54.65 16.19
C ASP A 23 4.41 -53.37 15.91
N GLN A 24 5.74 -53.42 16.00
CA GLN A 24 6.59 -52.27 15.65
C GLN A 24 6.46 -51.90 14.17
N GLU A 25 6.41 -52.88 13.28
CA GLU A 25 6.27 -52.65 11.84
C GLU A 25 4.89 -52.08 11.48
N PHE A 26 3.82 -52.58 12.13
CA PHE A 26 2.46 -52.07 12.01
C PHE A 26 2.33 -50.63 12.52
N MET A 27 2.90 -50.31 13.69
CA MET A 27 2.91 -48.96 14.25
C MET A 27 3.69 -47.98 13.36
N LYS A 28 4.81 -48.40 12.79
CA LYS A 28 5.62 -47.57 11.87
C LYS A 28 4.89 -47.30 10.56
N LYS A 29 4.17 -48.29 10.04
CA LYS A 29 3.35 -48.17 8.82
C LYS A 29 2.12 -47.28 9.05
N ASN A 30 1.49 -47.36 10.23
CA ASN A 30 0.39 -46.46 10.61
C ASN A 30 0.87 -45.02 10.86
N ALA A 31 2.02 -44.81 11.51
CA ALA A 31 2.60 -43.48 11.68
C ALA A 31 2.97 -42.81 10.34
N GLN A 32 3.48 -43.58 9.37
CA GLN A 32 3.73 -43.11 8.00
C GLN A 32 2.44 -42.79 7.23
N ASN A 33 1.38 -43.55 7.45
CA ASN A 33 0.08 -43.29 6.85
C ASN A 33 -0.60 -42.06 7.48
N LEU A 34 -0.50 -41.86 8.80
CA LEU A 34 -0.97 -40.65 9.47
C LEU A 34 -0.21 -39.40 8.99
N SER A 35 1.12 -39.46 8.88
CA SER A 35 1.90 -38.32 8.39
C SER A 35 1.63 -37.98 6.92
N LYS A 36 1.36 -39.00 6.07
CA LYS A 36 0.86 -38.78 4.70
C LYS A 36 -0.54 -38.17 4.67
N PHE A 37 -1.44 -38.59 5.55
CA PHE A 37 -2.78 -38.02 5.66
C PHE A 37 -2.76 -36.57 6.13
N ASP A 38 -1.91 -36.23 7.11
CA ASP A 38 -1.70 -34.86 7.58
C ASP A 38 -1.02 -33.99 6.51
N SER A 39 -0.06 -34.53 5.76
CA SER A 39 0.55 -33.83 4.63
C SER A 39 -0.44 -33.56 3.50
N PHE A 40 -1.34 -34.51 3.19
CA PHE A 40 -2.43 -34.31 2.22
C PHE A 40 -3.48 -33.30 2.71
N ARG A 41 -3.77 -33.27 4.01
CA ARG A 41 -4.66 -32.27 4.62
C ARG A 41 -4.03 -30.87 4.53
N MET A 42 -2.77 -30.73 4.91
CA MET A 42 -2.02 -29.48 4.83
C MET A 42 -1.89 -28.99 3.38
N LEU A 43 -1.66 -29.88 2.43
CA LEU A 43 -1.55 -29.53 1.00
C LEU A 43 -2.92 -29.18 0.40
N ARG A 44 -4.00 -29.83 0.82
CA ARG A 44 -5.37 -29.45 0.46
C ARG A 44 -5.74 -28.09 1.05
N ASP A 45 -5.43 -27.85 2.32
CA ASP A 45 -5.72 -26.58 3.00
C ASP A 45 -4.86 -25.45 2.39
N LEU A 46 -3.62 -25.74 2.00
CA LEU A 46 -2.76 -24.83 1.24
C LEU A 46 -3.31 -24.54 -0.17
N LEU A 47 -3.83 -25.54 -0.88
CA LEU A 47 -4.45 -25.37 -2.20
C LEU A 47 -5.77 -24.58 -2.13
N VAL A 48 -6.57 -24.80 -1.09
CA VAL A 48 -7.79 -24.01 -0.83
C VAL A 48 -7.41 -22.56 -0.51
N ASN A 49 -6.43 -22.35 0.37
CA ASN A 49 -5.91 -21.02 0.67
C ASN A 49 -5.30 -20.35 -0.58
N LEU A 50 -4.55 -21.09 -1.41
CA LEU A 50 -3.97 -20.59 -2.65
C LEU A 50 -5.05 -20.13 -3.63
N LYS A 51 -6.10 -20.92 -3.79
CA LYS A 51 -7.25 -20.57 -4.63
C LYS A 51 -7.93 -19.31 -4.10
N GLN A 52 -8.11 -19.20 -2.80
CA GLN A 52 -8.80 -18.07 -2.20
C GLN A 52 -7.98 -16.79 -2.23
N VAL A 53 -6.69 -16.89 -1.94
CA VAL A 53 -5.76 -15.75 -1.99
C VAL A 53 -5.58 -15.30 -3.43
N ILE A 54 -5.21 -16.18 -4.37
CA ILE A 54 -4.84 -15.77 -5.73
C ILE A 54 -6.06 -15.61 -6.65
N LEU A 55 -6.96 -16.61 -6.69
CA LEU A 55 -8.10 -16.63 -7.60
C LEU A 55 -9.36 -15.95 -7.04
N GLY A 56 -9.34 -15.49 -5.79
CA GLY A 56 -10.47 -14.80 -5.15
C GLY A 56 -10.69 -13.36 -5.63
N THR A 57 -9.79 -12.80 -6.43
CA THR A 57 -9.83 -11.40 -6.89
C THR A 57 -10.05 -11.29 -8.39
N LYS A 58 -10.79 -10.27 -8.83
CA LYS A 58 -10.93 -9.93 -10.26
C LYS A 58 -9.59 -9.50 -10.88
N LEU A 59 -8.66 -9.03 -10.05
CA LEU A 59 -7.28 -8.72 -10.46
C LEU A 59 -6.41 -9.99 -10.62
N CYS A 60 -6.96 -11.20 -10.40
CA CYS A 60 -6.26 -12.46 -10.63
C CYS A 60 -5.62 -12.52 -12.03
N LEU A 61 -6.26 -11.89 -13.02
CA LEU A 61 -5.78 -11.81 -14.41
C LEU A 61 -4.39 -11.15 -14.54
N LEU A 62 -3.97 -10.35 -13.56
CA LEU A 62 -2.69 -9.64 -13.56
C LEU A 62 -1.56 -10.42 -12.85
N PHE A 63 -1.86 -11.48 -12.08
CA PHE A 63 -0.82 -12.29 -11.42
C PHE A 63 0.22 -12.89 -12.39
N PRO A 64 -0.13 -13.32 -13.61
CA PRO A 64 0.86 -13.76 -14.59
C PRO A 64 1.93 -12.71 -14.92
N ALA A 65 1.68 -11.42 -14.67
CA ALA A 65 2.68 -10.38 -14.84
C ALA A 65 3.87 -10.53 -13.87
N ILE A 66 3.67 -11.13 -12.69
CA ILE A 66 4.73 -11.34 -11.69
C ILE A 66 5.84 -12.27 -12.22
N PRO A 67 5.56 -13.53 -12.62
CA PRO A 67 6.60 -14.38 -13.20
C PRO A 67 7.15 -13.80 -14.51
N LEU A 68 6.34 -13.10 -15.31
CA LEU A 68 6.83 -12.42 -16.52
C LEU A 68 7.84 -11.32 -16.20
N ALA A 69 7.64 -10.56 -15.12
CA ALA A 69 8.58 -9.55 -14.66
C ALA A 69 9.92 -10.18 -14.23
N VAL A 70 9.85 -11.28 -13.46
CA VAL A 70 11.05 -12.02 -13.02
C VAL A 70 11.79 -12.60 -14.22
N LEU A 71 11.08 -13.20 -15.17
CA LEU A 71 11.68 -13.73 -16.40
C LEU A 71 12.30 -12.62 -17.25
N ALA A 72 11.60 -11.50 -17.42
CA ALA A 72 12.12 -10.35 -18.15
C ALA A 72 13.43 -9.84 -17.54
N GLN A 73 13.50 -9.74 -16.21
CA GLN A 73 14.71 -9.33 -15.50
C GLN A 73 15.84 -10.37 -15.63
N TYR A 74 15.52 -11.66 -15.47
CA TYR A 74 16.50 -12.75 -15.52
C TYR A 74 17.14 -12.91 -16.90
N TYR A 75 16.35 -12.84 -17.97
CA TYR A 75 16.84 -12.93 -19.35
C TYR A 75 17.42 -11.60 -19.88
N HIS A 76 17.50 -10.56 -19.04
CA HIS A 76 17.86 -9.21 -19.45
C HIS A 76 17.04 -8.72 -20.67
N PHE A 77 15.79 -9.16 -20.75
CA PHE A 77 14.85 -8.72 -21.77
C PHE A 77 14.59 -7.22 -21.57
N ALA A 78 14.24 -6.49 -22.64
CA ALA A 78 14.32 -5.03 -22.65
C ALA A 78 13.69 -4.39 -21.40
N ARG A 79 14.48 -3.56 -20.69
CA ARG A 79 14.15 -2.93 -19.40
C ARG A 79 12.75 -2.29 -19.33
N PRO A 80 12.20 -1.65 -20.38
CA PRO A 80 10.85 -1.10 -20.36
C PRO A 80 9.75 -2.15 -20.15
N TRP A 81 9.94 -3.38 -20.63
CA TRP A 81 8.98 -4.46 -20.41
C TRP A 81 9.06 -5.01 -18.99
N SER A 82 10.26 -5.08 -18.41
CA SER A 82 10.42 -5.39 -16.99
C SER A 82 9.68 -4.36 -16.12
N PHE A 83 9.77 -3.08 -16.46
CA PHE A 83 8.99 -2.04 -15.80
C PHE A 83 7.48 -2.30 -15.91
N ALA A 84 6.98 -2.53 -17.13
CA ALA A 84 5.55 -2.75 -17.38
C ALA A 84 4.99 -3.97 -16.63
N PHE A 85 5.67 -5.10 -16.68
CA PHE A 85 5.23 -6.31 -16.01
C PHE A 85 5.31 -6.19 -14.49
N SER A 86 6.36 -5.57 -13.95
CA SER A 86 6.45 -5.32 -12.51
C SER A 86 5.33 -4.40 -12.05
N LEU A 87 5.06 -3.33 -12.80
CA LEU A 87 3.97 -2.41 -12.50
C LEU A 87 2.61 -3.13 -12.51
N LEU A 88 2.30 -3.88 -13.56
CA LEU A 88 1.06 -4.66 -13.62
C LEU A 88 0.95 -5.72 -12.52
N GLY A 89 2.08 -6.33 -12.14
CA GLY A 89 2.13 -7.32 -11.06
C GLY A 89 1.90 -6.73 -9.66
N LEU A 90 2.19 -5.44 -9.44
CA LEU A 90 1.95 -4.78 -8.16
C LEU A 90 0.47 -4.58 -7.85
N ALA A 91 -0.37 -4.30 -8.85
CA ALA A 91 -1.82 -4.07 -8.65
C ALA A 91 -2.54 -5.21 -7.91
N PRO A 92 -2.45 -6.49 -8.33
CA PRO A 92 -3.07 -7.58 -7.59
C PRO A 92 -2.40 -7.80 -6.23
N LEU A 93 -1.09 -7.57 -6.08
CA LEU A 93 -0.40 -7.77 -4.81
C LEU A 93 -0.84 -6.77 -3.75
N ALA A 94 -0.97 -5.49 -4.11
CA ALA A 94 -1.47 -4.44 -3.22
C ALA A 94 -2.86 -4.80 -2.68
N GLU A 95 -3.73 -5.30 -3.56
CA GLU A 95 -5.07 -5.73 -3.19
C GLU A 95 -5.10 -6.93 -2.25
N ARG A 96 -4.20 -7.90 -2.43
CA ARG A 96 -4.09 -9.04 -1.53
C ARG A 96 -3.49 -8.68 -0.18
N ILE A 97 -2.54 -7.74 -0.13
CA ILE A 97 -2.02 -7.28 1.17
C ILE A 97 -3.13 -6.65 2.00
N SER A 98 -3.96 -5.78 1.41
CA SER A 98 -5.10 -5.18 2.10
C SER A 98 -6.07 -6.25 2.61
N PHE A 99 -6.46 -7.22 1.77
CA PHE A 99 -7.30 -8.36 2.18
C PHE A 99 -6.68 -9.17 3.33
N LEU A 100 -5.40 -9.56 3.23
CA LEU A 100 -4.73 -10.35 4.26
C LEU A 100 -4.60 -9.59 5.59
N THR A 101 -4.45 -8.27 5.52
CA THR A 101 -4.41 -7.39 6.68
C THR A 101 -5.76 -7.37 7.40
N GLU A 102 -6.86 -7.28 6.66
CA GLU A 102 -8.23 -7.41 7.19
C GLU A 102 -8.46 -8.79 7.82
N GLN A 103 -8.03 -9.86 7.16
CA GLN A 103 -8.12 -11.22 7.73
C GLN A 103 -7.39 -11.37 9.06
N ILE A 104 -6.21 -10.74 9.21
CA ILE A 104 -5.46 -10.75 10.48
C ILE A 104 -6.16 -9.88 11.52
N ALA A 105 -6.74 -8.73 11.12
CA ALA A 105 -7.41 -7.79 12.01
C ALA A 105 -8.55 -8.46 12.81
N HIS A 106 -9.29 -9.40 12.19
CA HIS A 106 -10.33 -10.20 12.86
C HIS A 106 -9.82 -10.97 14.09
N PHE A 107 -8.53 -11.36 14.13
CA PHE A 107 -7.95 -12.11 15.24
C PHE A 107 -7.20 -11.25 16.26
N THR A 108 -6.81 -10.03 15.90
CA THR A 108 -5.92 -9.18 16.71
C THR A 108 -6.66 -8.11 17.53
N GLY A 109 -7.97 -7.96 17.32
CA GLY A 109 -8.81 -6.96 17.97
C GLY A 109 -8.67 -5.56 17.36
N PRO A 110 -9.57 -4.61 17.70
CA PRO A 110 -9.72 -3.36 16.95
C PRO A 110 -8.48 -2.46 16.94
N THR A 111 -7.76 -2.35 18.07
CA THR A 111 -6.58 -1.48 18.17
C THR A 111 -5.40 -2.00 17.36
N VAL A 112 -5.08 -3.29 17.48
CA VAL A 112 -3.96 -3.90 16.74
C VAL A 112 -4.32 -4.05 15.27
N GLY A 113 -5.57 -4.43 14.97
CA GLY A 113 -6.10 -4.49 13.61
C GLY A 113 -6.05 -3.14 12.92
N GLY A 114 -6.46 -2.05 13.60
CA GLY A 114 -6.37 -0.70 13.06
C GLY A 114 -4.93 -0.23 12.81
N LEU A 115 -3.98 -0.57 13.69
CA LEU A 115 -2.56 -0.26 13.48
C LEU A 115 -1.95 -1.08 12.32
N LEU A 116 -2.36 -2.34 12.20
CA LEU A 116 -1.95 -3.22 11.10
C LEU A 116 -2.52 -2.69 9.77
N ASN A 117 -3.78 -2.27 9.76
CA ASN A 117 -4.44 -1.68 8.60
C ASN A 117 -3.78 -0.36 8.17
N ALA A 118 -3.45 0.50 9.13
CA ALA A 118 -2.61 1.66 8.84
C ALA A 118 -1.32 1.20 8.16
N THR A 119 -0.48 0.44 8.84
CA THR A 119 0.86 0.11 8.32
C THR A 119 0.83 -0.66 6.99
N CYS A 120 -0.01 -1.69 6.88
CA CYS A 120 -0.03 -2.59 5.73
C CYS A 120 -0.90 -2.08 4.56
N GLY A 121 -1.91 -1.25 4.82
CA GLY A 121 -2.76 -0.66 3.79
C GLY A 121 -1.97 0.18 2.79
N ASN A 122 -0.92 0.85 3.27
CA ASN A 122 -0.01 1.66 2.46
C ASN A 122 1.38 1.01 2.28
N ALA A 123 1.47 -0.32 2.44
CA ALA A 123 2.74 -1.04 2.35
C ALA A 123 3.38 -0.91 0.97
N THR A 124 2.57 -0.95 -0.10
CA THR A 124 3.07 -0.90 -1.47
C THR A 124 3.80 0.42 -1.73
N GLU A 125 3.21 1.53 -1.34
CA GLU A 125 3.72 2.89 -1.49
C GLU A 125 4.98 3.08 -0.64
N LEU A 126 4.94 2.61 0.61
CA LEU A 126 6.08 2.67 1.52
C LEU A 126 7.27 1.86 1.00
N ILE A 127 7.04 0.64 0.49
CA ILE A 127 8.10 -0.22 -0.03
C ILE A 127 8.73 0.40 -1.28
N ILE A 128 7.92 0.88 -2.23
CA ILE A 128 8.41 1.58 -3.43
C ILE A 128 9.24 2.81 -3.03
N ALA A 129 8.74 3.61 -2.08
CA ALA A 129 9.43 4.79 -1.58
C ALA A 129 10.77 4.44 -0.92
N ILE A 130 10.84 3.38 -0.11
CA ILE A 130 12.09 2.93 0.53
C ILE A 130 13.12 2.50 -0.52
N PHE A 131 12.73 1.72 -1.53
CA PHE A 131 13.66 1.31 -2.60
C PHE A 131 14.12 2.50 -3.44
N ALA A 132 13.22 3.42 -3.79
CA ALA A 132 13.58 4.66 -4.48
C ALA A 132 14.55 5.51 -3.65
N LEU A 133 14.32 5.62 -2.34
CA LEU A 133 15.22 6.33 -1.43
C LEU A 133 16.60 5.67 -1.33
N TYR A 134 16.65 4.34 -1.23
CA TYR A 134 17.90 3.57 -1.21
C TYR A 134 18.71 3.73 -2.50
N GLN A 135 18.02 3.77 -3.65
CA GLN A 135 18.62 4.07 -4.95
C GLN A 135 18.89 5.56 -5.18
N ARG A 136 18.72 6.41 -4.16
CA ARG A 136 18.92 7.89 -4.20
C ARG A 136 18.03 8.61 -5.23
N LYS A 137 16.90 8.01 -5.60
CA LYS A 137 15.91 8.58 -6.53
C LYS A 137 14.88 9.42 -5.78
N ILE A 138 15.33 10.50 -5.16
CA ILE A 138 14.51 11.39 -4.32
C ILE A 138 13.27 11.89 -5.07
N HIS A 139 13.42 12.24 -6.35
CA HIS A 139 12.30 12.68 -7.19
C HIS A 139 11.23 11.59 -7.34
N VAL A 140 11.63 10.33 -7.52
CA VAL A 140 10.67 9.21 -7.61
C VAL A 140 9.89 9.07 -6.30
N VAL A 141 10.57 9.17 -5.15
CA VAL A 141 9.91 9.15 -3.82
C VAL A 141 8.90 10.28 -3.68
N LYS A 142 9.31 11.53 -3.96
CA LYS A 142 8.42 12.70 -3.87
C LYS A 142 7.23 12.57 -4.80
N TYR A 143 7.47 12.26 -6.06
CA TYR A 143 6.40 12.17 -7.05
C TYR A 143 5.44 11.00 -6.76
N SER A 144 5.94 9.83 -6.35
CA SER A 144 5.07 8.70 -6.04
C SER A 144 4.18 8.97 -4.83
N LEU A 145 4.73 9.50 -3.74
CA LEU A 145 3.94 9.76 -2.52
C LEU A 145 2.94 10.91 -2.72
N LEU A 146 3.35 11.99 -3.40
CA LEU A 146 2.42 13.06 -3.76
C LEU A 146 1.32 12.53 -4.68
N GLY A 147 1.70 11.74 -5.69
CA GLY A 147 0.79 11.13 -6.62
C GLY A 147 -0.25 10.25 -5.93
N SER A 148 0.13 9.46 -4.92
CA SER A 148 -0.81 8.66 -4.13
C SER A 148 -1.77 9.51 -3.30
N ILE A 149 -1.32 10.63 -2.73
CA ILE A 149 -2.22 11.58 -2.07
C ILE A 149 -3.22 12.17 -3.08
N LEU A 150 -2.75 12.65 -4.23
CA LEU A 150 -3.61 13.22 -5.29
C LEU A 150 -4.58 12.20 -5.88
N SER A 151 -4.12 10.96 -6.09
CA SER A 151 -4.93 9.84 -6.57
C SER A 151 -6.07 9.55 -5.59
N ASN A 152 -5.76 9.43 -4.30
CA ASN A 152 -6.79 9.16 -3.30
C ASN A 152 -7.80 10.30 -3.15
N LEU A 153 -7.30 11.54 -3.10
CA LEU A 153 -8.16 12.72 -2.97
C LEU A 153 -9.04 12.97 -4.19
N LEU A 154 -8.51 12.87 -5.40
CA LEU A 154 -9.24 13.29 -6.60
C LEU A 154 -9.75 12.12 -7.43
N LEU A 155 -8.90 11.14 -7.71
CA LEU A 155 -9.26 10.02 -8.59
C LEU A 155 -10.15 9.00 -7.88
N VAL A 156 -9.70 8.48 -6.74
CA VAL A 156 -10.45 7.47 -5.97
C VAL A 156 -11.75 8.06 -5.49
N LEU A 157 -11.69 9.14 -4.69
CA LEU A 157 -12.90 9.78 -4.20
C LEU A 157 -13.78 10.30 -5.34
N GLY A 158 -13.22 10.95 -6.37
CA GLY A 158 -14.01 11.46 -7.50
C GLY A 158 -14.76 10.36 -8.26
N SER A 159 -14.08 9.25 -8.56
CA SER A 159 -14.71 8.11 -9.23
C SER A 159 -15.74 7.41 -8.36
N SER A 160 -15.53 7.34 -7.04
CA SER A 160 -16.49 6.82 -6.07
C SER A 160 -17.76 7.68 -6.01
N LEU A 161 -17.64 9.01 -5.87
CA LEU A 161 -18.79 9.92 -5.87
C LEU A 161 -19.51 9.92 -7.23
N PHE A 162 -18.76 9.79 -8.33
CA PHE A 162 -19.32 9.71 -9.67
C PHE A 162 -20.14 8.43 -9.87
N CYS A 163 -19.54 7.27 -9.64
CA CYS A 163 -20.18 5.97 -9.82
C CYS A 163 -21.34 5.77 -8.82
N GLY A 164 -21.09 6.10 -7.54
CA GLY A 164 -22.11 6.05 -6.49
C GLY A 164 -23.30 6.96 -6.79
N GLY A 165 -23.03 8.19 -7.25
CA GLY A 165 -24.06 9.15 -7.62
C GLY A 165 -24.86 8.75 -8.86
N LEU A 166 -24.24 8.06 -9.84
CA LEU A 166 -24.95 7.52 -11.00
C LEU A 166 -25.84 6.33 -10.61
N ALA A 167 -25.33 5.40 -9.81
CA ALA A 167 -26.10 4.26 -9.32
C ALA A 167 -27.30 4.68 -8.46
N ASN A 168 -27.15 5.78 -7.72
CA ASN A 168 -28.14 6.31 -6.81
C ASN A 168 -28.78 7.62 -7.29
N ILE A 169 -28.92 7.84 -8.61
CA ILE A 169 -29.39 9.12 -9.17
C ILE A 169 -30.75 9.63 -8.64
N LYS A 170 -31.59 8.71 -8.16
CA LYS A 170 -32.93 9.02 -7.62
C LYS A 170 -32.93 9.27 -6.10
N LYS A 171 -31.80 9.09 -5.43
CA LYS A 171 -31.65 9.21 -3.97
C LYS A 171 -30.55 10.22 -3.66
N GLU A 172 -30.79 11.09 -2.68
CA GLU A 172 -29.73 11.93 -2.16
C GLU A 172 -28.81 11.07 -1.28
N GLN A 173 -27.53 10.96 -1.63
CA GLN A 173 -26.57 10.23 -0.81
C GLN A 173 -26.01 11.18 0.25
N ARG A 174 -26.11 10.78 1.52
CA ARG A 174 -25.59 11.54 2.67
C ARG A 174 -24.47 10.76 3.34
N PHE A 175 -23.59 11.46 4.03
CA PHE A 175 -22.49 10.89 4.81
C PHE A 175 -22.23 11.74 6.07
N ASP A 176 -21.68 11.14 7.11
CA ASP A 176 -21.21 11.81 8.31
C ASP A 176 -19.90 12.56 8.02
N ARG A 177 -19.91 13.86 8.30
CA ARG A 177 -18.80 14.75 8.03
C ARG A 177 -17.66 14.61 9.03
N LYS A 178 -17.88 14.03 10.22
CA LYS A 178 -16.86 14.01 11.30
C LYS A 178 -15.54 13.40 10.85
N GLN A 179 -15.58 12.25 10.16
CA GLN A 179 -14.37 11.59 9.67
C GLN A 179 -13.70 12.39 8.54
N ALA A 180 -14.50 13.01 7.66
CA ALA A 180 -13.99 13.85 6.59
C ALA A 180 -13.33 15.13 7.11
N ASP A 181 -13.92 15.75 8.12
CA ASP A 181 -13.43 16.99 8.73
C ASP A 181 -12.07 16.77 9.43
N ILE A 182 -11.92 15.70 10.23
CA ILE A 182 -10.65 15.39 10.91
C ILE A 182 -9.54 15.08 9.89
N ASN A 183 -9.83 14.28 8.86
CA ASN A 183 -8.85 13.98 7.81
C ASN A 183 -8.46 15.24 7.03
N SER A 184 -9.42 16.11 6.72
CA SER A 184 -9.14 17.39 6.04
C SER A 184 -8.23 18.29 6.88
N LEU A 185 -8.42 18.33 8.21
CA LEU A 185 -7.55 19.08 9.12
C LEU A 185 -6.13 18.51 9.16
N LEU A 186 -5.98 17.19 9.17
CA LEU A 186 -4.68 16.53 9.11
C LEU A 186 -3.96 16.82 7.78
N LEU A 187 -4.68 16.74 6.66
CA LEU A 187 -4.14 17.07 5.34
C LEU A 187 -3.71 18.54 5.26
N LEU A 188 -4.47 19.47 5.83
CA LEU A 188 -4.09 20.88 5.91
C LEU A 188 -2.83 21.10 6.78
N LEU A 189 -2.68 20.35 7.87
CA LEU A 189 -1.46 20.37 8.67
C LEU A 189 -0.26 19.83 7.88
N GLY A 190 -0.43 18.71 7.16
CA GLY A 190 0.59 18.18 6.26
C GLY A 190 0.98 19.19 5.18
N LEU A 191 -0.01 19.83 4.54
CA LEU A 191 0.21 20.89 3.55
C LEU A 191 1.02 22.06 4.13
N LEU A 192 0.74 22.49 5.36
CA LEU A 192 1.52 23.53 6.03
C LEU A 192 2.99 23.12 6.14
N CYS A 193 3.27 21.88 6.56
CA CYS A 193 4.63 21.35 6.67
C CYS A 193 5.36 21.24 5.31
N HIS A 194 4.65 21.04 4.20
CA HIS A 194 5.20 21.10 2.85
C HIS A 194 5.42 22.54 2.36
N MET A 195 4.47 23.44 2.63
CA MET A 195 4.51 24.83 2.21
C MET A 195 5.65 25.61 2.86
N LEU A 196 5.95 25.35 4.13
CA LEU A 196 6.97 26.10 4.88
C LEU A 196 8.38 25.99 4.26
N PRO A 197 8.92 24.80 3.95
CA PRO A 197 10.16 24.65 3.18
C PRO A 197 10.15 25.37 1.84
N LEU A 198 9.06 25.25 1.07
CA LEU A 198 8.91 25.92 -0.22
C LEU A 198 8.96 27.45 -0.08
N MET A 199 8.17 28.01 0.84
CA MET A 199 8.13 29.46 1.10
C MET A 199 9.47 29.98 1.61
N TYR A 200 10.15 29.20 2.45
CA TYR A 200 11.48 29.54 2.95
C TYR A 200 12.50 29.61 1.80
N ARG A 201 12.49 28.63 0.89
CA ARG A 201 13.34 28.66 -0.31
C ARG A 201 13.05 29.89 -1.19
N LEU A 202 11.78 30.14 -1.51
CA LEU A 202 11.38 31.28 -2.36
C LEU A 202 11.71 32.64 -1.72
N SER A 203 11.65 32.74 -0.39
CA SER A 203 11.99 33.98 0.33
C SER A 203 13.50 34.28 0.35
N LEU A 204 14.36 33.29 0.12
CA LEU A 204 15.82 33.41 0.24
C LEU A 204 16.57 33.37 -1.09
N GLU A 205 15.89 32.97 -2.17
CA GLU A 205 16.41 32.92 -3.54
C GLU A 205 17.11 34.21 -4.00
N PRO A 206 16.71 35.43 -3.56
CA PRO A 206 17.41 36.65 -3.93
C PRO A 206 18.73 36.95 -3.19
N ALA A 207 19.11 36.22 -2.12
CA ALA A 207 19.98 36.82 -1.09
C ALA A 207 21.26 36.08 -0.63
N ILE A 208 21.44 34.74 -0.72
CA ILE A 208 22.52 34.08 0.05
C ILE A 208 23.14 32.84 -0.63
N ASN A 209 24.45 32.61 -0.36
CA ASN A 209 25.20 31.36 -0.54
C ASN A 209 24.36 30.08 -0.40
N ASN A 210 24.32 29.26 -1.46
CA ASN A 210 23.48 28.06 -1.60
C ASN A 210 23.61 27.01 -0.47
N ASN A 211 24.77 26.90 0.18
CA ASN A 211 25.03 25.81 1.16
C ASN A 211 24.33 26.00 2.52
N ASN A 212 24.15 27.24 2.98
CA ASN A 212 23.45 27.51 4.24
C ASN A 212 21.92 27.35 4.09
N VAL A 213 21.40 27.63 2.89
CA VAL A 213 19.97 27.54 2.57
C VAL A 213 19.53 26.08 2.52
N THR A 214 20.28 25.21 1.85
CA THR A 214 19.98 23.76 1.77
C THR A 214 19.99 23.07 3.14
N THR A 215 20.94 23.43 4.01
CA THR A 215 21.02 22.87 5.37
C THR A 215 19.82 23.28 6.22
N SER A 216 19.41 24.55 6.14
CA SER A 216 18.22 25.07 6.84
C SER A 216 16.93 24.46 6.29
N LEU A 217 16.82 24.26 4.98
CA LEU A 217 15.67 23.63 4.32
C LEU A 217 15.47 22.18 4.80
N LEU A 218 16.56 21.42 4.87
CA LEU A 218 16.55 20.05 5.35
C LEU A 218 16.22 19.99 6.85
N GLY A 219 16.77 20.91 7.65
CA GLY A 219 16.43 21.06 9.06
C GLY A 219 14.94 21.33 9.28
N LEU A 220 14.37 22.26 8.52
CA LEU A 220 12.94 22.59 8.57
C LEU A 220 12.07 21.39 8.16
N SER A 221 12.48 20.66 7.12
CA SER A 221 11.78 19.46 6.66
C SER A 221 11.78 18.33 7.70
N ARG A 222 12.89 18.15 8.43
CA ARG A 222 12.99 17.17 9.53
C ARG A 222 12.10 17.55 10.70
N VAL A 223 12.08 18.83 11.11
CA VAL A 223 11.19 19.32 12.17
C VAL A 223 9.72 19.15 11.77
N GLY A 224 9.37 19.56 10.55
CA GLY A 224 8.03 19.35 9.99
C GLY A 224 7.62 17.88 10.02
N SER A 225 8.54 16.98 9.65
CA SER A 225 8.28 15.54 9.66
C SER A 225 8.02 14.98 11.06
N ILE A 226 8.77 15.43 12.07
CA ILE A 226 8.54 15.05 13.47
C ILE A 226 7.16 15.55 13.94
N CYS A 227 6.79 16.80 13.62
CA CYS A 227 5.48 17.34 13.94
C CYS A 227 4.34 16.53 13.30
N MET A 228 4.50 16.14 12.02
CA MET A 228 3.51 15.32 11.32
C MET A 228 3.35 13.94 11.95
N LEU A 229 4.46 13.27 12.29
CA LEU A 229 4.41 11.96 12.95
C LEU A 229 3.77 12.02 14.34
N ILE A 230 4.05 13.07 15.13
CA ILE A 230 3.39 13.27 16.44
C ILE A 230 1.89 13.49 16.25
N ALA A 231 1.49 14.31 15.28
CA ALA A 231 0.08 14.54 14.97
C ALA A 231 -0.62 13.26 14.50
N TYR A 232 0.05 12.43 13.69
CA TYR A 232 -0.47 11.14 13.26
C TYR A 232 -0.61 10.14 14.42
N ALA A 233 0.37 10.08 15.33
CA ALA A 233 0.28 9.25 16.53
C ALA A 233 -0.87 9.68 17.45
N ALA A 234 -1.07 11.00 17.62
CA ALA A 234 -2.21 11.55 18.34
C ALA A 234 -3.54 11.21 17.64
N TYR A 235 -3.58 11.26 16.32
CA TYR A 235 -4.73 10.85 15.52
C TYR A 235 -5.04 9.35 15.67
N LEU A 236 -4.04 8.46 15.61
CA LEU A 236 -4.24 7.03 15.85
C LEU A 236 -4.75 6.76 17.27
N PHE A 237 -4.24 7.47 18.27
CA PHE A 237 -4.76 7.37 19.63
C PHE A 237 -6.22 7.87 19.73
N PHE A 238 -6.55 8.93 19.00
CA PHE A 238 -7.92 9.44 18.91
C PHE A 238 -8.86 8.42 18.26
N GLN A 239 -8.47 7.87 17.11
CA GLN A 239 -9.24 6.94 16.31
C GLN A 239 -9.42 5.58 16.99
N LEU A 240 -8.34 5.01 17.55
CA LEU A 240 -8.36 3.64 18.06
C LEU A 240 -8.79 3.52 19.52
N ARG A 241 -8.79 4.63 20.27
CA ARG A 241 -9.04 4.60 21.72
C ARG A 241 -10.09 5.60 22.20
N THR A 242 -9.87 6.90 22.04
CA THR A 242 -10.74 7.89 22.72
C THR A 242 -12.07 8.10 22.03
N HIS A 243 -12.10 8.05 20.70
CA HIS A 243 -13.30 8.34 19.89
C HIS A 243 -13.58 7.22 18.89
N ARG A 244 -13.29 5.97 19.28
CA ARG A 244 -13.48 4.77 18.44
C ARG A 244 -14.88 4.67 17.85
N GLN A 245 -15.91 5.05 18.62
CA GLN A 245 -17.31 5.08 18.18
C GLN A 245 -17.58 5.97 16.96
N LEU A 246 -16.77 7.01 16.73
CA LEU A 246 -16.90 7.86 15.53
C LEU A 246 -16.45 7.14 14.24
N PHE A 247 -15.71 6.04 14.38
CA PHE A 247 -15.14 5.30 13.27
C PHE A 247 -15.77 3.89 13.13
N GLU A 248 -16.23 3.27 14.23
CA GLU A 248 -16.91 1.96 14.23
C GLU A 248 -18.33 2.01 13.65
N SER A 249 -19.09 3.10 13.88
CA SER A 249 -20.49 3.20 13.42
C SER A 249 -20.65 3.14 11.90
N SER A 250 -19.58 3.40 11.14
CA SER A 250 -19.57 3.30 9.67
C SER A 250 -19.35 1.86 9.18
N GLU A 251 -18.82 0.99 10.03
CA GLU A 251 -18.52 -0.42 9.71
C GLU A 251 -19.70 -1.34 10.11
N GLU A 252 -20.39 -1.06 11.22
CA GLU A 252 -21.53 -1.85 11.72
C GLU A 252 -22.79 -1.78 10.80
N ASP A 253 -23.06 -0.65 10.14
CA ASP A 253 -24.15 -0.51 9.15
C ASP A 253 -23.96 -1.40 7.90
N VAL A 254 -22.83 -2.11 7.82
CA VAL A 254 -22.58 -3.14 6.81
C VAL A 254 -23.03 -4.53 7.22
N GLU A 255 -23.05 -4.79 8.51
CA GLU A 255 -23.33 -6.12 9.06
C GLU A 255 -24.79 -6.54 8.85
N GLU A 256 -25.74 -5.61 8.86
CA GLU A 256 -27.17 -5.95 8.65
C GLU A 256 -27.54 -6.23 7.17
N ASP A 257 -26.81 -5.67 6.20
CA ASP A 257 -27.12 -5.80 4.76
C ASP A 257 -26.25 -6.83 4.02
N LYS A 258 -25.29 -7.46 4.70
CA LYS A 258 -24.63 -8.68 4.21
C LYS A 258 -25.52 -9.87 4.59
N VAL A 259 -26.21 -10.41 3.59
CA VAL A 259 -26.80 -11.75 3.65
C VAL A 259 -25.74 -12.76 4.14
N SER A 260 -25.79 -13.09 5.43
CA SER A 260 -25.43 -14.37 6.06
C SER A 260 -24.38 -15.26 5.35
N GLN A 261 -23.11 -14.83 5.29
CA GLN A 261 -21.98 -15.76 5.01
C GLN A 261 -20.53 -15.27 5.29
N ASP A 262 -20.27 -14.00 5.66
CA ASP A 262 -18.89 -13.42 5.62
C ASP A 262 -18.35 -12.88 6.96
N ASP A 263 -18.91 -13.25 8.12
CA ASP A 263 -18.42 -12.75 9.44
C ASP A 263 -17.28 -13.59 10.04
N GLU A 264 -16.90 -14.68 9.37
CA GLU A 264 -15.77 -15.50 9.80
C GLU A 264 -14.57 -15.25 8.89
N ALA A 265 -13.41 -15.03 9.53
CA ALA A 265 -12.15 -14.94 8.81
C ALA A 265 -11.99 -16.18 7.92
N VAL A 266 -11.96 -15.95 6.60
CA VAL A 266 -12.02 -17.04 5.63
C VAL A 266 -10.71 -17.82 5.58
N ILE A 267 -9.64 -17.25 6.12
CA ILE A 267 -8.32 -17.85 6.23
C ILE A 267 -7.85 -17.74 7.69
N GLY A 268 -7.34 -18.83 8.25
CA GLY A 268 -6.82 -18.84 9.62
C GLY A 268 -5.59 -17.94 9.82
N PHE A 269 -5.45 -17.37 11.03
CA PHE A 269 -4.41 -16.39 11.39
C PHE A 269 -3.00 -16.70 10.85
N TRP A 270 -2.46 -17.90 11.13
CA TRP A 270 -1.10 -18.26 10.71
C TRP A 270 -0.92 -18.35 9.21
N SER A 271 -1.98 -18.74 8.48
CA SER A 271 -1.96 -18.77 7.02
C SER A 271 -2.02 -17.35 6.46
N SER A 272 -2.89 -16.49 6.98
CA SER A 272 -2.97 -15.07 6.58
C SER A 272 -1.65 -14.35 6.84
N PHE A 273 -1.02 -14.58 7.99
CA PHE A 273 0.29 -14.02 8.33
C PHE A 273 1.41 -14.51 7.40
N ALA A 274 1.47 -15.81 7.10
CA ALA A 274 2.44 -16.36 6.17
C ALA A 274 2.28 -15.79 4.75
N TRP A 275 1.04 -15.69 4.26
CA TRP A 275 0.74 -15.08 2.98
C TRP A 275 1.07 -13.58 2.96
N LEU A 276 0.85 -12.85 4.04
CA LEU A 276 1.20 -11.44 4.15
C LEU A 276 2.71 -11.24 3.95
N ILE A 277 3.54 -12.09 4.56
CA ILE A 277 5.00 -12.07 4.37
C ILE A 277 5.37 -12.37 2.92
N VAL A 278 4.80 -13.41 2.31
CA VAL A 278 5.09 -13.78 0.90
C VAL A 278 4.71 -12.65 -0.06
N MET A 279 3.54 -12.03 0.12
CA MET A 279 3.11 -10.90 -0.71
C MET A 279 4.03 -9.70 -0.52
N THR A 280 4.40 -9.38 0.73
CA THR A 280 5.32 -8.28 1.04
C THR A 280 6.70 -8.47 0.40
N ILE A 281 7.27 -9.68 0.45
CA ILE A 281 8.54 -10.00 -0.21
C ILE A 281 8.41 -9.87 -1.74
N THR A 282 7.29 -10.32 -2.31
CA THR A 282 7.06 -10.23 -3.75
C THR A 282 6.91 -8.77 -4.19
N ILE A 283 6.20 -7.94 -3.41
CA ILE A 283 6.12 -6.50 -3.65
C ILE A 283 7.49 -5.85 -3.55
N ALA A 284 8.31 -6.22 -2.55
CA ALA A 284 9.66 -5.70 -2.42
C ALA A 284 10.51 -5.99 -3.67
N LEU A 285 10.46 -7.23 -4.16
CA LEU A 285 11.16 -7.63 -5.39
C LEU A 285 10.66 -6.85 -6.62
N LEU A 286 9.35 -6.73 -6.82
CA LEU A 286 8.82 -5.98 -7.96
C LEU A 286 9.08 -4.47 -7.83
N SER A 287 9.06 -3.93 -6.62
CA SER A 287 9.36 -2.53 -6.34
C SER A 287 10.81 -2.19 -6.69
N GLU A 288 11.75 -3.07 -6.37
CA GLU A 288 13.15 -2.93 -6.79
C GLU A 288 13.25 -2.85 -8.32
N TYR A 289 12.52 -3.71 -9.04
CA TYR A 289 12.51 -3.71 -10.52
C TYR A 289 11.87 -2.44 -11.08
N VAL A 290 10.71 -2.02 -10.56
CA VAL A 290 10.02 -0.78 -10.96
C VAL A 290 10.97 0.40 -10.81
N VAL A 291 11.54 0.58 -9.62
CA VAL A 291 12.46 1.68 -9.34
C VAL A 291 13.71 1.57 -10.22
N GLY A 292 14.29 0.38 -10.39
CA GLY A 292 15.51 0.18 -11.17
C GLY A 292 15.35 0.35 -12.69
N THR A 293 14.12 0.28 -13.21
CA THR A 293 13.84 0.34 -14.66
C THR A 293 13.03 1.58 -15.09
N ILE A 294 12.66 2.45 -14.14
CA ILE A 294 11.79 3.61 -14.39
C ILE A 294 12.38 4.60 -15.43
N GLU A 295 13.69 4.86 -15.41
CA GLU A 295 14.32 5.76 -16.40
C GLU A 295 14.32 5.12 -17.79
N ALA A 296 14.62 3.82 -17.89
CA ALA A 296 14.60 3.13 -19.17
C ALA A 296 13.18 3.08 -19.77
N ALA A 297 12.16 2.91 -18.93
CA ALA A 297 10.76 3.01 -19.35
C ALA A 297 10.41 4.44 -19.80
N SER A 298 10.85 5.45 -19.05
CA SER A 298 10.68 6.87 -19.39
C SER A 298 11.26 7.20 -20.77
N ASP A 299 12.51 6.81 -21.03
CA ASP A 299 13.20 7.04 -22.30
C ASP A 299 12.51 6.31 -23.47
N SER A 300 12.10 5.05 -23.26
CA SER A 300 11.48 4.24 -24.30
C SER A 300 10.04 4.67 -24.62
N TRP A 301 9.28 5.13 -23.64
CA TRP A 301 7.87 5.51 -23.82
C TRP A 301 7.71 7.00 -24.15
N GLY A 302 8.77 7.80 -24.02
CA GLY A 302 8.74 9.23 -24.30
C GLY A 302 7.93 10.05 -23.30
N ILE A 303 7.71 9.52 -22.09
CA ILE A 303 6.99 10.16 -20.99
C ILE A 303 7.94 10.42 -19.83
N SER A 304 7.76 11.49 -19.07
CA SER A 304 8.68 11.88 -18.00
C SER A 304 8.62 10.95 -16.80
N VAL A 305 9.75 10.79 -16.09
CA VAL A 305 9.81 10.07 -14.81
C VAL A 305 8.84 10.67 -13.79
N SER A 306 8.66 11.99 -13.80
CA SER A 306 7.68 12.68 -12.94
C SER A 306 6.25 12.23 -13.25
N PHE A 307 5.85 12.15 -14.53
CA PHE A 307 4.52 11.68 -14.91
C PHE A 307 4.32 10.20 -14.56
N ILE A 308 5.31 9.35 -14.83
CA ILE A 308 5.26 7.93 -14.44
C ILE A 308 5.06 7.80 -12.92
N SER A 309 5.86 8.54 -12.15
CA SER A 309 5.87 8.43 -10.70
C SER A 309 4.62 9.02 -10.05
N LEU A 310 4.14 10.16 -10.54
CA LEU A 310 3.00 10.90 -9.94
C LEU A 310 1.64 10.38 -10.42
N ILE A 311 1.54 9.84 -11.63
CA ILE A 311 0.27 9.39 -12.21
C ILE A 311 0.18 7.88 -12.30
N LEU A 312 1.17 7.19 -12.91
CA LEU A 312 1.04 5.76 -13.19
C LEU A 312 1.27 4.88 -11.95
N LEU A 313 2.31 5.14 -11.15
CA LEU A 313 2.59 4.33 -9.95
C LEU A 313 1.40 4.32 -8.97
N PRO A 314 0.77 5.46 -8.64
CA PRO A 314 -0.30 5.49 -7.64
C PRO A 314 -1.59 4.85 -8.10
N ILE A 315 -1.90 4.87 -9.40
CA ILE A 315 -3.07 4.17 -9.95
C ILE A 315 -2.97 2.66 -9.66
N VAL A 316 -1.75 2.13 -9.73
CA VAL A 316 -1.47 0.71 -9.52
C VAL A 316 -1.34 0.38 -8.04
N GLY A 317 -0.59 1.18 -7.28
CA GLY A 317 -0.42 0.99 -5.83
C GLY A 317 -1.75 1.05 -5.08
N ASN A 318 -2.59 2.02 -5.45
CA ASN A 318 -3.89 2.23 -4.80
C ASN A 318 -5.04 1.49 -5.50
N ALA A 319 -4.77 0.58 -6.46
CA ALA A 319 -5.82 -0.05 -7.27
C ALA A 319 -6.88 -0.79 -6.43
N ALA A 320 -6.45 -1.38 -5.32
CA ALA A 320 -7.31 -2.08 -4.37
C ALA A 320 -8.27 -1.12 -3.65
N GLU A 321 -7.71 -0.07 -3.04
CA GLU A 321 -8.45 0.98 -2.34
C GLU A 321 -9.41 1.68 -3.31
N HIS A 322 -8.97 1.88 -4.56
CA HIS A 322 -9.76 2.47 -5.62
C HIS A 322 -11.00 1.62 -5.94
N ALA A 323 -10.82 0.33 -6.21
CA ALA A 323 -11.91 -0.57 -6.50
C ALA A 323 -12.87 -0.74 -5.30
N GLY A 324 -12.33 -0.90 -4.09
CA GLY A 324 -13.11 -1.01 -2.86
C GLY A 324 -13.97 0.23 -2.60
N SER A 325 -13.37 1.42 -2.67
CA SER A 325 -14.07 2.69 -2.46
C SER A 325 -15.23 2.88 -3.44
N ILE A 326 -15.03 2.56 -4.74
CA ILE A 326 -16.10 2.63 -5.75
C ILE A 326 -17.23 1.65 -5.40
N ILE A 327 -16.90 0.41 -5.03
CA ILE A 327 -17.90 -0.61 -4.69
C ILE A 327 -18.75 -0.17 -3.49
N PHE A 328 -18.13 0.40 -2.44
CA PHE A 328 -18.87 0.92 -1.29
C PHE A 328 -19.76 2.10 -1.66
N ALA A 329 -19.26 3.03 -2.49
CA ALA A 329 -20.06 4.15 -2.97
C ALA A 329 -21.27 3.71 -3.82
N LEU A 330 -21.10 2.70 -4.66
CA LEU A 330 -22.19 2.07 -5.44
C LEU A 330 -23.26 1.46 -4.53
N LYS A 331 -22.84 0.83 -3.43
CA LYS A 331 -23.72 0.27 -2.40
C LYS A 331 -24.31 1.32 -1.44
N ASN A 332 -24.17 2.60 -1.76
CA ASN A 332 -24.65 3.72 -0.94
C ASN A 332 -24.02 3.79 0.46
N LYS A 333 -22.79 3.28 0.61
CA LYS A 333 -21.98 3.31 1.84
C LYS A 333 -20.86 4.33 1.68
N LEU A 334 -21.25 5.61 1.61
CA LEU A 334 -20.32 6.70 1.31
C LEU A 334 -19.34 6.97 2.44
N ASP A 335 -19.74 6.79 3.70
CA ASP A 335 -18.86 6.96 4.87
C ASP A 335 -17.61 6.09 4.77
N ILE A 336 -17.79 4.82 4.41
CA ILE A 336 -16.68 3.88 4.21
C ILE A 336 -15.82 4.28 3.02
N SER A 337 -16.45 4.67 1.90
CA SER A 337 -15.74 5.12 0.70
C SER A 337 -14.86 6.34 0.98
N LEU A 338 -15.38 7.31 1.74
CA LEU A 338 -14.67 8.50 2.21
C LEU A 338 -13.57 8.13 3.20
N GLY A 339 -13.85 7.22 4.14
CA GLY A 339 -12.89 6.72 5.11
C GLY A 339 -11.68 6.07 4.45
N VAL A 340 -11.90 5.23 3.43
CA VAL A 340 -10.82 4.61 2.63
C VAL A 340 -10.00 5.68 1.91
N ALA A 341 -10.65 6.57 1.14
CA ALA A 341 -9.93 7.55 0.32
C ALA A 341 -9.20 8.61 1.16
N LEU A 342 -9.90 9.27 2.10
CA LEU A 342 -9.34 10.33 2.93
C LEU A 342 -8.39 9.78 3.98
N GLY A 343 -8.70 8.63 4.58
CA GLY A 343 -7.84 7.98 5.57
C GLY A 343 -6.49 7.60 4.97
N SER A 344 -6.50 6.97 3.78
CA SER A 344 -5.28 6.63 3.06
C SER A 344 -4.48 7.88 2.65
N ALA A 345 -5.13 8.92 2.11
CA ALA A 345 -4.46 10.19 1.80
C ALA A 345 -3.81 10.86 3.04
N SER A 346 -4.55 10.95 4.15
CA SER A 346 -4.05 11.49 5.41
C SER A 346 -2.89 10.67 5.95
N GLN A 347 -2.95 9.34 5.83
CA GLN A 347 -1.89 8.48 6.26
C GLN A 347 -0.62 8.66 5.42
N ILE A 348 -0.74 8.64 4.09
CA ILE A 348 0.43 8.83 3.23
C ILE A 348 1.08 10.18 3.53
N SER A 349 0.27 11.23 3.66
CA SER A 349 0.75 12.57 4.01
C SER A 349 1.40 12.62 5.38
N MET A 350 0.71 12.20 6.44
CA MET A 350 1.13 12.43 7.84
C MET A 350 2.04 11.34 8.42
N PHE A 351 2.18 10.20 7.75
CA PHE A 351 3.00 9.08 8.19
C PHE A 351 4.06 8.69 7.16
N VAL A 352 3.66 8.30 5.94
CA VAL A 352 4.61 7.70 4.96
C VAL A 352 5.64 8.72 4.48
N VAL A 353 5.20 9.93 4.08
CA VAL A 353 6.08 11.03 3.67
C VAL A 353 7.09 11.41 4.75
N PRO A 354 6.69 11.75 6.00
CA PRO A 354 7.65 12.13 7.02
C PRO A 354 8.53 10.97 7.46
N LEU A 355 8.03 9.72 7.43
CA LEU A 355 8.86 8.54 7.65
C LEU A 355 9.99 8.44 6.61
N CYS A 356 9.72 8.75 5.33
CA CYS A 356 10.76 8.77 4.30
C CYS A 356 11.83 9.84 4.55
N VAL A 357 11.45 11.01 5.08
CA VAL A 357 12.41 12.07 5.49
C VAL A 357 13.30 11.59 6.63
N ILE A 358 12.72 10.94 7.65
CA ILE A 358 13.49 10.38 8.77
C ILE A 358 14.40 9.24 8.32
N MET A 359 13.93 8.34 7.46
CA MET A 359 14.74 7.28 6.87
C MET A 359 15.88 7.84 6.03
N GLY A 360 15.63 8.90 5.25
CA GLY A 360 16.66 9.60 4.49
C GLY A 360 17.73 10.17 5.42
N TRP A 361 17.32 10.76 6.55
CA TRP A 361 18.24 11.26 7.56
C TRP A 361 19.12 10.15 8.16
N ILE A 362 18.57 8.97 8.44
CA ILE A 362 19.31 7.83 8.98
C ILE A 362 20.34 7.28 7.95
N ILE A 363 19.95 7.19 6.68
CA ILE A 363 20.77 6.59 5.61
C ILE A 363 21.76 7.60 5.02
N GLY A 364 21.66 8.89 5.36
CA GLY A 364 22.51 9.95 4.80
C GLY A 364 22.11 10.35 3.37
N VAL A 365 20.81 10.37 3.09
CA VAL A 365 20.19 10.88 1.86
C VAL A 365 19.38 12.13 2.20
N ASP A 366 19.62 13.22 1.49
CA ASP A 366 18.97 14.52 1.73
C ASP A 366 17.53 14.56 1.20
N MET A 367 16.66 13.71 1.75
CA MET A 367 15.21 13.76 1.51
C MET A 367 14.61 14.92 2.31
N ASP A 368 14.00 15.87 1.60
CA ASP A 368 13.33 17.04 2.19
C ASP A 368 11.83 17.09 1.81
N LEU A 369 11.11 18.05 2.38
CA LEU A 369 9.69 18.31 2.13
C LEU A 369 9.44 19.43 1.10
N ASP A 370 10.46 19.89 0.38
CA ASP A 370 10.31 20.87 -0.70
C ASP A 370 9.94 20.15 -2.01
N PHE A 371 8.65 20.13 -2.31
CA PHE A 371 8.12 19.44 -3.49
C PHE A 371 8.15 20.32 -4.74
N SER A 372 8.66 21.55 -4.69
CA SER A 372 8.50 22.58 -5.73
C SER A 372 7.07 23.12 -5.86
N LEU A 373 6.94 24.23 -6.62
CA LEU A 373 5.74 25.05 -6.65
C LEU A 373 4.54 24.34 -7.31
N LEU A 374 4.79 23.63 -8.40
CA LEU A 374 3.72 22.97 -9.16
C LEU A 374 3.08 21.84 -8.34
N GLU A 375 3.91 21.04 -7.71
CA GLU A 375 3.58 19.90 -6.88
C GLU A 375 2.84 20.34 -5.61
N THR A 376 3.41 21.29 -4.87
CA THR A 376 2.81 21.80 -3.62
C THR A 376 1.52 22.57 -3.93
N GLY A 377 1.48 23.33 -5.04
CA GLY A 377 0.27 24.01 -5.51
C GLY A 377 -0.83 23.04 -5.90
N SER A 378 -0.50 21.93 -6.58
CA SER A 378 -1.45 20.87 -6.91
C SER A 378 -2.01 20.19 -5.66
N LEU A 379 -1.15 19.90 -4.68
CA LEU A 379 -1.57 19.36 -3.38
C LEU A 379 -2.52 20.33 -2.65
N ALA A 380 -2.14 21.61 -2.55
CA ALA A 380 -2.93 22.65 -1.90
C ALA A 380 -4.32 22.77 -2.51
N PHE A 381 -4.37 22.89 -3.84
CA PHE A 381 -5.63 23.00 -4.57
C PHE A 381 -6.51 21.76 -4.37
N SER A 382 -5.93 20.56 -4.38
CA SER A 382 -6.66 19.31 -4.20
C SER A 382 -7.28 19.22 -2.81
N ILE A 383 -6.51 19.53 -1.75
CA ILE A 383 -7.01 19.50 -0.36
C ILE A 383 -8.15 20.51 -0.18
N ILE A 384 -8.00 21.73 -0.70
CA ILE A 384 -9.04 22.77 -0.63
C ILE A 384 -10.28 22.34 -1.40
N LEU A 385 -10.12 21.83 -2.62
CA LEU A 385 -11.22 21.37 -3.46
C LEU A 385 -12.02 20.27 -2.76
N ILE A 386 -11.35 19.32 -2.09
CA ILE A 386 -12.01 18.27 -1.31
C ILE A 386 -12.71 18.83 -0.07
N ALA A 387 -12.08 19.72 0.68
CA ALA A 387 -12.71 20.35 1.84
C ALA A 387 -14.03 21.05 1.47
N PHE A 388 -14.06 21.78 0.35
CA PHE A 388 -15.28 22.39 -0.18
C PHE A 388 -16.29 21.36 -0.70
N THR A 389 -15.83 20.33 -1.41
CA THR A 389 -16.70 19.30 -1.99
C THR A 389 -17.47 18.54 -0.90
N LEU A 390 -16.83 18.31 0.26
CA LEU A 390 -17.38 17.54 1.37
C LEU A 390 -18.09 18.40 2.43
N GLN A 391 -18.05 19.73 2.32
CA GLN A 391 -18.59 20.66 3.31
C GLN A 391 -20.10 20.51 3.54
N ASP A 392 -20.86 20.03 2.56
CA ASP A 392 -22.33 19.98 2.69
C ASP A 392 -22.84 18.63 3.23
N GLY A 393 -21.98 17.61 3.40
CA GLY A 393 -22.37 16.28 3.88
C GLY A 393 -23.24 15.47 2.91
N THR A 394 -23.40 15.95 1.68
CA THR A 394 -24.17 15.30 0.61
C THR A 394 -23.30 15.03 -0.61
N SER A 395 -23.62 13.97 -1.34
CA SER A 395 -22.94 13.57 -2.56
C SER A 395 -23.90 13.45 -3.74
N HIS A 396 -23.42 13.84 -4.91
CA HIS A 396 -24.07 13.64 -6.20
C HIS A 396 -23.01 13.48 -7.29
N TYR A 397 -23.38 12.85 -8.42
CA TYR A 397 -22.42 12.48 -9.47
C TYR A 397 -21.58 13.68 -9.97
N MET A 398 -22.14 14.89 -10.02
CA MET A 398 -21.43 16.08 -10.47
C MET A 398 -20.23 16.46 -9.57
N LYS A 399 -20.28 16.22 -8.25
CA LYS A 399 -19.11 16.39 -7.37
C LYS A 399 -18.00 15.44 -7.82
N GLY A 400 -18.34 14.18 -8.09
CA GLY A 400 -17.40 13.18 -8.61
C GLY A 400 -16.78 13.55 -9.96
N VAL A 401 -17.59 14.07 -10.90
CA VAL A 401 -17.11 14.53 -12.21
C VAL A 401 -16.07 15.64 -12.06
N VAL A 402 -16.34 16.64 -11.22
CA VAL A 402 -15.42 17.77 -10.99
C VAL A 402 -14.08 17.28 -10.44
N LEU A 403 -14.08 16.36 -9.48
CA LEU A 403 -12.86 15.79 -8.92
C LEU A 403 -12.07 14.97 -9.94
N CYS A 404 -12.74 14.14 -10.74
CA CYS A 404 -12.09 13.38 -11.81
C CYS A 404 -11.46 14.30 -12.87
N LEU A 405 -12.16 15.37 -13.25
CA LEU A 405 -11.65 16.35 -14.20
C LEU A 405 -10.47 17.16 -13.62
N ALA A 406 -10.51 17.50 -12.34
CA ALA A 406 -9.39 18.14 -11.65
C ALA A 406 -8.14 17.22 -11.67
N TYR A 407 -8.31 15.92 -11.40
CA TYR A 407 -7.22 14.95 -11.53
C TYR A 407 -6.67 14.89 -12.95
N CYS A 408 -7.54 14.84 -13.96
CA CYS A 408 -7.13 14.83 -15.37
C CYS A 408 -6.38 16.11 -15.77
N ALA A 409 -6.80 17.27 -15.27
CA ALA A 409 -6.13 18.55 -15.53
C ALA A 409 -4.73 18.58 -14.90
N ILE A 410 -4.58 18.10 -13.65
CA ILE A 410 -3.28 17.98 -12.99
C ILE A 410 -2.40 16.97 -13.75
N ALA A 411 -2.94 15.81 -14.11
CA ALA A 411 -2.23 14.79 -14.88
C ALA A 411 -1.72 15.34 -16.23
N ALA A 412 -2.57 16.08 -16.96
CA ALA A 412 -2.18 16.75 -18.20
C ALA A 412 -1.06 17.78 -17.95
N CYS A 413 -1.14 18.55 -16.87
CA CYS A 413 -0.08 19.50 -16.51
C CYS A 413 1.28 18.78 -16.32
N PHE A 414 1.30 17.69 -15.55
CA PHE A 414 2.52 16.90 -15.33
C PHE A 414 2.99 16.14 -16.59
N PHE A 415 2.08 15.79 -17.50
CA PHE A 415 2.43 15.19 -18.79
C PHE A 415 3.19 16.17 -19.68
N PHE A 416 2.75 17.42 -19.74
CA PHE A 416 3.43 18.48 -20.50
C PHE A 416 4.64 19.06 -19.76
N HIS A 417 4.71 18.88 -18.44
CA HIS A 417 5.87 19.26 -17.63
C HIS A 417 7.05 18.31 -17.88
N LYS A 418 7.79 18.58 -18.96
CA LYS A 418 9.07 17.93 -19.25
C LYS A 418 10.16 18.64 -18.45
N LEU A 419 10.42 18.17 -17.23
CA LEU A 419 11.62 18.60 -16.52
C LEU A 419 12.84 18.17 -17.36
N PRO A 420 13.77 19.06 -17.74
CA PRO A 420 14.99 18.66 -18.40
C PRO A 420 15.86 17.88 -17.39
N ILE A 421 15.93 16.56 -17.54
CA ILE A 421 16.90 15.71 -16.84
C ILE A 421 18.26 15.94 -17.54
N ASN A 422 18.92 17.06 -17.27
CA ASN A 422 20.38 17.28 -17.34
C ASN A 422 20.74 18.77 -17.34
N ILE A 423 21.18 19.30 -16.19
CA ILE A 423 22.21 20.35 -16.15
C ILE A 423 23.29 19.89 -15.15
N ASN A 424 24.23 19.13 -15.71
CA ASN A 424 25.65 18.98 -15.34
C ASN A 424 26.09 19.14 -13.87
N ASN A 425 26.48 17.99 -13.32
CA ASN A 425 27.46 17.81 -12.24
C ASN A 425 28.92 18.19 -12.63
N ASN A 426 29.15 19.12 -13.56
CA ASN A 426 30.50 19.53 -13.96
C ASN A 426 30.59 21.06 -14.13
N SER A 427 30.88 21.76 -13.04
CA SER A 427 31.52 23.09 -13.07
C SER A 427 32.97 22.96 -12.59
N SER A 428 33.75 22.14 -13.29
CA SER A 428 35.20 22.15 -13.24
C SER A 428 35.74 22.09 -14.68
N GLY A 429 36.34 23.19 -15.14
CA GLY A 429 37.19 23.19 -16.33
C GLY A 429 36.84 24.19 -17.43
N SER A 430 37.58 25.30 -17.41
CA SER A 430 38.05 26.11 -18.55
C SER A 430 37.04 26.80 -19.48
N LEU A 431 37.16 28.13 -19.53
CA LEU A 431 37.58 28.86 -20.73
C LEU A 431 38.02 30.30 -20.35
N THR A 432 39.35 30.49 -20.34
CA THR A 432 40.12 31.63 -20.86
C THR A 432 39.66 33.08 -20.57
N ALA A 433 40.44 33.76 -19.72
CA ALA A 433 41.30 34.87 -20.13
C ALA A 433 42.62 34.78 -19.35
#